data_AF-A0A534ULK0-F1
#
_entry.id   AF-A0A534ULK0-F1
#
_cell.length_a   1.000
_cell.length_b   1.000
_cell.length_c   1.000
_cell.angle_alpha   90.00
_cell.angle_beta   90.00
_cell.angle_gamma   90.00
#
_symmetry.space_group_name_H-M   'P 1'
#
loop_
_entity.id
_entity.type
_entity.pdbx_description
1 polymer ?
#
loop_
_entity_poly.entity_id
_entity_poly.type
_entity_poly.pdbx_seq_one_letter_code
_entity_poly.pdbx_strand_id
1 'polypeptide(L)'
;MNRQFCTASDAASKTIFVDIPINHYNGFLQKCEGWRGELDILKKAVVTHDLDGHGQAEILCEVMHAELLRDLALSIYPRAAIYIEDSIRVARQP
;
A
#
# COMPACT_ATOMS: atom_id res chain seq x y z
N MET A 1 -26.77 -24.97 -10.37
CA MET A 1 -25.91 -23.83 -10.79
C MET A 1 -24.59 -23.96 -10.06
N ASN A 2 -23.62 -24.64 -10.68
CA ASN A 2 -22.30 -24.89 -10.10
C ASN A 2 -21.45 -23.62 -10.25
N ARG A 3 -21.23 -22.90 -9.15
CA ARG A 3 -20.21 -21.84 -9.10
C ARG A 3 -18.87 -22.51 -8.90
N GLN A 4 -18.20 -22.73 -10.03
CA GLN A 4 -16.81 -23.09 -10.13
C GLN A 4 -16.01 -21.91 -9.55
N PHE A 5 -15.54 -22.05 -8.31
CA PHE A 5 -14.53 -21.15 -7.76
C PHE A 5 -13.24 -21.48 -8.52
N CYS A 6 -12.92 -20.65 -9.51
CA CYS A 6 -11.64 -20.72 -10.18
C CYS A 6 -10.54 -20.53 -9.12
N THR A 7 -9.74 -21.57 -8.97
CA THR A 7 -8.42 -21.53 -8.35
C THR A 7 -7.57 -20.48 -9.06
N ALA A 8 -7.32 -19.36 -8.39
CA ALA A 8 -6.06 -18.64 -8.59
C ALA A 8 -5.06 -19.34 -7.65
N SER A 9 -4.50 -20.47 -8.05
CA SER A 9 -3.20 -20.55 -8.72
C SER A 9 -2.17 -19.69 -8.01
N ASP A 10 -1.15 -20.36 -7.46
CA ASP A 10 0.13 -19.85 -7.00
C ASP A 10 0.80 -18.94 -8.05
N ALA A 11 0.28 -17.73 -8.25
CA ALA A 11 1.13 -16.62 -8.64
C ALA A 11 2.02 -16.38 -7.43
N ALA A 12 3.34 -16.50 -7.59
CA ALA A 12 4.28 -16.11 -6.56
C ALA A 12 3.91 -14.69 -6.09
N SER A 13 3.21 -14.58 -4.95
CA SER A 13 2.71 -13.31 -4.43
C SER A 13 3.91 -12.49 -4.00
N LYS A 14 4.49 -11.74 -4.95
CA LYS A 14 5.63 -10.88 -4.69
C LYS A 14 5.19 -9.87 -3.64
N THR A 15 5.78 -9.97 -2.46
CA THR A 15 5.57 -9.05 -1.37
C THR A 15 6.57 -7.91 -1.52
N ILE A 16 6.12 -6.69 -1.24
CA ILE A 16 6.92 -5.47 -1.37
C ILE A 16 6.75 -4.64 -0.10
N PHE A 17 7.76 -3.80 0.16
CA PHE A 17 7.64 -2.72 1.13
C PHE A 17 7.15 -1.47 0.39
N VAL A 18 6.09 -0.88 0.92
CA VAL A 18 5.58 0.40 0.49
C VAL A 18 5.99 1.45 1.52
N ASP A 19 6.85 2.36 1.11
CA ASP A 19 7.41 3.39 1.98
C ASP A 19 6.68 4.71 1.74
N ILE A 20 6.02 5.23 2.77
CA ILE A 20 5.28 6.50 2.70
C ILE A 20 5.79 7.42 3.82
N PRO A 21 6.24 8.65 3.53
CA PRO A 21 6.63 9.58 4.59
C PRO A 21 5.48 9.80 5.58
N ILE A 22 5.79 9.85 6.88
CA ILE A 22 4.77 9.83 7.94
C ILE A 22 3.72 10.95 7.78
N ASN A 23 4.13 12.12 7.27
CA ASN A 23 3.25 13.25 7.00
C ASN A 23 2.20 12.93 5.91
N HIS A 24 2.58 12.18 4.89
CA HIS A 24 1.69 11.74 3.83
C HIS A 24 0.87 10.54 4.24
N TYR A 25 1.45 9.62 5.03
CA TYR A 25 0.73 8.48 5.60
C TYR A 25 -0.43 8.95 6.50
N ASN A 26 -0.16 9.86 7.44
CA ASN A 26 -1.20 10.40 8.33
C ASN A 26 -2.30 11.13 7.55
N GLY A 27 -1.90 11.94 6.55
CA GLY A 27 -2.86 12.62 5.67
C GLY A 27 -3.72 11.64 4.86
N PHE A 28 -3.12 10.56 4.37
CA PHE A 28 -3.83 9.51 3.64
C PHE A 28 -4.78 8.75 4.57
N LEU A 29 -4.31 8.33 5.75
CA LEU A 29 -5.11 7.61 6.74
C LEU A 29 -6.34 8.40 7.19
N GLN A 30 -6.20 9.70 7.45
CA GLN A 30 -7.33 10.58 7.79
C GLN A 30 -8.37 10.66 6.66
N LYS A 31 -7.94 10.70 5.40
CA LYS A 31 -8.84 10.71 4.24
C LYS A 31 -9.52 9.35 4.03
N CYS A 32 -8.87 8.28 4.48
CA CYS A 32 -9.39 6.93 4.38
C CYS A 32 -10.48 6.60 5.40
N GLU A 33 -10.66 7.32 6.52
CA GLU A 33 -11.53 6.95 7.68
C GLU A 33 -12.99 6.54 7.36
N GLY A 34 -13.47 6.66 6.12
CA GLY A 34 -14.76 6.13 5.64
C GLY A 34 -14.74 4.87 4.75
N TRP A 35 -13.58 4.36 4.33
CA TRP A 35 -13.45 3.31 3.30
C TRP A 35 -13.13 1.94 3.92
N ARG A 36 -14.12 1.04 4.08
CA ARG A 36 -14.02 -0.14 4.96
C ARG A 36 -13.23 -1.36 4.43
N GLY A 37 -12.53 -1.26 3.30
CA GLY A 37 -11.80 -2.39 2.68
C GLY A 37 -10.27 -2.24 2.68
N GLU A 38 -9.74 -1.27 1.93
CA GLU A 38 -8.28 -1.09 1.80
C GLU A 38 -7.61 -0.52 3.06
N LEU A 39 -8.40 -0.02 4.02
CA LEU A 39 -7.93 0.56 5.29
C LEU A 39 -7.17 -0.43 6.17
N ASP A 40 -7.52 -1.72 6.10
CA ASP A 40 -6.87 -2.75 6.91
C ASP A 40 -5.46 -3.08 6.42
N ILE A 41 -5.14 -2.77 5.15
CA ILE A 41 -3.78 -2.89 4.61
C ILE A 41 -2.96 -1.69 5.07
N LEU A 42 -3.52 -0.48 4.97
CA LEU A 42 -2.93 0.77 5.46
C LEU A 42 -2.59 0.71 6.96
N LYS A 43 -3.46 0.11 7.78
CA LYS A 43 -3.27 -0.03 9.24
C LYS A 43 -2.19 -1.03 9.64
N LYS A 44 -1.71 -1.88 8.73
CA LYS A 44 -0.58 -2.78 8.98
C LYS A 44 0.77 -2.09 8.87
N ALA A 45 0.79 -0.78 8.62
CA ALA A 45 2.02 -0.01 8.56
C ALA A 45 2.81 -0.10 9.88
N VAL A 46 4.12 -0.29 9.76
CA VAL A 46 5.07 -0.06 10.84
C VAL A 46 5.64 1.34 10.66
N VAL A 47 5.58 2.15 11.72
CA VAL A 47 6.20 3.47 11.69
C VAL A 47 7.67 3.33 12.10
N THR A 48 8.56 3.60 11.16
CA THR A 48 10.01 3.65 11.35
C THR A 48 10.49 5.10 11.40
N HIS A 49 11.67 5.33 11.94
CA HIS A 49 12.34 6.63 11.91
C HIS A 49 13.74 6.41 11.35
N ASP A 50 14.16 7.28 10.43
CA ASP A 50 15.54 7.29 9.99
C ASP A 50 16.48 7.91 11.06
N LEU A 51 17.78 7.89 10.77
CA LEU A 51 18.81 8.44 11.67
C LEU A 51 18.67 9.96 11.89
N ASP A 52 18.00 10.64 10.97
CA ASP A 52 17.76 12.09 11.00
C ASP A 52 16.42 12.42 11.71
N GLY A 53 15.68 11.40 12.17
CA GLY A 53 14.42 11.54 12.88
C GLY A 53 13.20 11.76 11.98
N HIS A 54 13.35 11.59 10.66
CA HIS A 54 12.21 11.61 9.74
C HIS A 54 11.46 10.28 9.83
N GLY A 55 10.20 10.37 10.28
CA GLY A 55 9.31 9.21 10.33
C GLY A 55 8.87 8.75 8.95
N GLN A 56 8.83 7.44 8.76
CA GLN A 56 8.26 6.78 7.58
C GLN A 56 7.28 5.70 8.03
N ALA A 57 6.25 5.47 7.23
CA ALA A 57 5.33 4.37 7.40
C ALA A 57 5.64 3.32 6.33
N GLU A 58 6.04 2.13 6.78
CA GLU A 58 6.40 1.00 5.94
C GLU A 58 5.28 -0.03 5.97
N ILE A 59 4.74 -0.39 4.82
CA ILE A 59 3.67 -1.37 4.69
C ILE A 59 4.20 -2.57 3.92
N LEU A 60 4.30 -3.73 4.57
CA LEU A 60 4.59 -4.99 3.90
C LEU A 60 3.28 -5.57 3.33
N CYS A 61 3.14 -5.58 2.01
CA CYS A 61 1.97 -6.12 1.35
C CYS A 61 2.29 -6.76 -0.01
N GLU A 62 1.37 -7.54 -0.54
CA GLU A 62 1.49 -8.08 -1.90
C GLU A 62 1.41 -6.94 -2.93
N VAL A 63 2.08 -7.09 -4.08
CA VAL A 63 2.02 -6.10 -5.17
C VAL A 63 0.58 -5.74 -5.53
N MET A 64 -0.34 -6.72 -5.59
CA MET A 64 -1.76 -6.46 -5.87
C MET A 64 -2.41 -5.55 -4.82
N HIS A 65 -2.08 -5.74 -3.54
CA HIS A 65 -2.55 -4.88 -2.46
C HIS A 65 -1.95 -3.47 -2.55
N ALA A 66 -0.69 -3.34 -2.95
CA ALA A 66 -0.07 -2.04 -3.21
C ALA A 66 -0.74 -1.31 -4.38
N GLU A 67 -1.12 -2.01 -5.45
CA GLU A 67 -1.86 -1.43 -6.57
C GLU A 67 -3.25 -0.92 -6.15
N LEU A 68 -3.97 -1.68 -5.32
CA LEU A 68 -5.25 -1.22 -4.75
C LEU A 68 -5.06 0.03 -3.88
N LEU A 69 -4.02 0.06 -3.05
CA LEU A 69 -3.68 1.25 -2.26
C LEU A 69 -3.33 2.45 -3.12
N ARG A 70 -2.62 2.25 -4.24
CA ARG A 70 -2.33 3.30 -5.22
C ARG A 70 -3.62 3.85 -5.81
N ASP A 71 -4.52 2.99 -6.27
CA ASP A 71 -5.77 3.41 -6.92
C ASP A 71 -6.66 4.18 -5.94
N LEU A 72 -6.71 3.73 -4.67
CA LEU A 72 -7.34 4.48 -3.61
C LEU A 72 -6.66 5.83 -3.40
N ALA A 73 -5.33 5.87 -3.27
CA ALA A 73 -4.58 7.11 -3.10
C ALA A 73 -4.83 8.09 -4.25
N LEU A 74 -4.85 7.65 -5.51
CA LEU A 74 -5.18 8.49 -6.66
C LEU A 74 -6.58 9.12 -6.57
N SER A 75 -7.53 8.42 -5.95
CA SER A 75 -8.91 8.91 -5.77
C SER A 75 -9.03 9.96 -4.65
N ILE A 76 -8.41 9.71 -3.49
CA ILE A 76 -8.67 10.51 -2.27
C ILE A 76 -7.49 11.35 -1.78
N TYR A 77 -6.26 10.97 -2.12
CA TYR A 77 -5.04 11.66 -1.69
C TYR A 77 -3.86 11.44 -2.67
N PRO A 78 -3.88 12.07 -3.86
CA PRO A 78 -2.93 11.77 -4.95
C PRO A 78 -1.46 11.95 -4.57
N ARG A 79 -1.17 12.75 -3.54
CA ARG A 79 0.20 12.92 -3.02
C ARG A 79 0.78 11.64 -2.44
N ALA A 80 -0.03 10.75 -1.85
CA ALA A 80 0.46 9.45 -1.37
C ALA A 80 0.71 8.46 -2.52
N ALA A 81 -0.03 8.58 -3.63
CA ALA A 81 0.06 7.65 -4.74
C ALA A 81 1.47 7.58 -5.34
N ILE A 82 2.17 8.73 -5.40
CA ILE A 82 3.55 8.83 -5.92
C ILE A 82 4.49 7.88 -5.17
N TYR A 83 4.41 7.84 -3.84
CA TYR A 83 5.26 6.99 -3.00
C TYR A 83 4.94 5.49 -3.18
N ILE A 84 3.66 5.17 -3.36
CA ILE A 84 3.21 3.80 -3.60
C ILE A 84 3.66 3.32 -4.99
N GLU A 85 3.55 4.17 -6.01
CA GLU A 85 4.04 3.90 -7.37
C GLU A 85 5.55 3.68 -7.40
N ASP A 86 6.30 4.51 -6.69
CA ASP A 86 7.75 4.35 -6.57
C ASP A 86 8.13 3.01 -5.96
N SER A 87 7.44 2.62 -4.88
CA SER A 87 7.65 1.33 -4.22
C SER A 87 7.35 0.14 -5.14
N ILE A 88 6.23 0.20 -5.89
CA ILE A 88 5.87 -0.83 -6.89
C ILE A 88 6.91 -0.88 -8.01
N ARG A 89 7.38 0.28 -8.47
CA ARG A 89 8.37 0.39 -9.55
C ARG A 89 9.72 -0.21 -9.14
N VAL A 90 10.21 0.13 -7.95
CA VAL A 90 11.45 -0.43 -7.40
C VAL A 90 11.34 -1.95 -7.28
N ALA A 91 10.22 -2.45 -6.75
CA ALA A 91 10.00 -3.88 -6.64
C ALA A 91 9.88 -4.61 -7.98
N ARG A 92 9.62 -3.92 -9.10
CA ARG A 92 9.58 -4.51 -10.45
C ARG A 92 10.94 -4.53 -11.14
N GLN A 93 11.94 -3.84 -10.63
CA GLN A 93 13.29 -3.89 -11.18
C GLN A 93 13.98 -5.21 -10.73
N PRO A 94 14.62 -5.94 -11.65
CA PRO A 94 15.29 -7.21 -11.37
C PRO A 94 16.63 -7.03 -10.62
#